data_AF-A0A553ND17-F1
#
_entry.id   AF-A0A553ND17-F1
#
_cell.length_a   1.000
_cell.length_b   1.000
_cell.length_c   1.000
_cell.angle_alpha   90.00
_cell.angle_beta   90.00
_cell.angle_gamma   90.00
#
_symmetry.space_group_name_H-M   'P 1'
#
loop_
_entity.id
_entity.type
_entity.pdbx_description
1 polymer ?
#
loop_
_entity_poly.entity_id
_entity_poly.type
_entity_poly.pdbx_seq_one_letter_code
_entity_poly.pdbx_strand_id
1 'polypeptide(L)'
;MATRRFLEYTRNLHPDYLRRVKFLRDSIFGQVRRPTSKNSLRVVNMLARRPMQDRPELVRYYPAHDETQKLMTQLRDYGLFRNQHEDFKDEMERLRLLRGKPRKQWRRPWLEK
;
A
#
# COMPACT_ATOMS: atom_id res chain seq x y z
N MET A 1 8.52 -6.63 40.88
CA MET A 1 9.65 -6.98 41.78
C MET A 1 10.44 -8.25 41.39
N ALA A 2 10.18 -8.90 40.24
CA ALA A 2 10.91 -10.11 39.81
C ALA A 2 12.09 -9.85 38.84
N THR A 3 12.17 -8.66 38.23
CA THR A 3 13.15 -8.35 37.18
C THR A 3 14.57 -8.12 37.72
N ARG A 4 14.74 -7.63 38.96
CA ARG A 4 16.06 -7.41 39.58
C ARG A 4 16.82 -8.71 39.87
N ARG A 5 16.15 -9.70 40.46
CA ARG A 5 16.76 -11.01 40.81
C ARG A 5 17.25 -11.76 39.58
N PHE A 6 16.51 -11.69 38.47
CA PHE A 6 16.91 -12.28 37.20
C PHE A 6 18.16 -11.59 36.60
N LEU A 7 18.21 -10.26 36.65
CA LEU A 7 19.37 -9.49 36.17
C LEU A 7 20.64 -9.80 36.99
N GLU A 8 20.52 -9.92 38.31
CA GLU A 8 21.63 -10.30 39.20
C GLU A 8 22.13 -11.71 38.89
N TYR A 9 21.22 -12.68 38.70
CA TYR A 9 21.57 -14.05 38.32
C TYR A 9 22.34 -14.10 36.98
N THR A 10 21.89 -13.36 35.96
CA THR A 10 22.58 -13.30 34.65
C THR A 10 23.97 -12.67 34.70
N ARG A 11 24.23 -11.76 35.66
CA ARG A 11 25.55 -11.14 35.85
C ARG A 11 26.57 -12.09 36.48
N ASN A 12 26.10 -13.05 37.28
CA ASN A 12 26.95 -14.01 38.00
C ASN A 12 27.25 -15.29 37.18
N LEU A 13 26.70 -15.42 35.97
CA LEU A 13 26.90 -16.56 35.08
C LEU A 13 28.20 -16.43 34.26
N HIS A 14 28.88 -17.56 34.05
CA HIS A 14 30.12 -17.59 33.27
C HIS A 14 29.89 -17.11 31.82
N PRO A 15 30.78 -16.27 31.25
CA PRO A 15 30.60 -15.71 29.90
C PRO A 15 30.43 -16.77 28.81
N ASP A 16 31.05 -17.95 28.94
CA ASP A 16 30.87 -19.05 27.98
C ASP A 16 29.47 -19.63 27.98
N TYR A 17 28.88 -19.78 29.16
CA TYR A 17 27.51 -20.26 29.28
C TYR A 17 26.54 -19.25 28.65
N LEU A 18 26.72 -17.95 28.93
CA LEU A 18 25.92 -16.89 28.32
C LEU A 18 26.02 -16.88 26.80
N ARG A 19 27.24 -17.09 26.24
CA ARG A 19 27.44 -17.22 24.79
C ARG A 19 26.68 -18.41 24.20
N ARG A 20 26.75 -19.59 24.85
CA ARG A 20 26.04 -20.81 24.41
C ARG A 20 24.53 -20.65 24.47
N VAL A 21 24.01 -20.08 25.56
CA VAL A 21 22.57 -19.83 25.73
C VAL A 21 22.06 -18.82 24.69
N LYS A 22 22.80 -17.73 24.44
CA LYS A 22 22.44 -16.76 23.38
C LYS A 22 22.39 -17.42 22.00
N PHE A 23 23.41 -18.20 21.68
CA PHE A 23 23.51 -18.90 20.41
C PHE A 23 22.39 -19.94 20.21
N LEU A 24 22.04 -20.68 21.27
CA LEU A 24 20.91 -21.61 21.26
C LEU A 24 19.59 -20.86 21.05
N ARG A 25 19.36 -19.78 21.81
CA ARG A 25 18.18 -18.92 21.69
C ARG A 25 18.01 -18.41 20.26
N ASP A 26 19.07 -17.86 19.68
CA ASP A 26 19.04 -17.31 18.33
C ASP A 26 18.77 -18.41 17.29
N SER A 27 19.24 -19.65 17.54
CA SER A 27 18.94 -20.82 16.69
C SER A 27 17.49 -21.28 16.79
N ILE A 28 16.90 -21.30 17.99
CA ILE A 28 15.51 -21.72 18.22
C ILE A 28 14.54 -20.73 17.56
N PHE A 29 14.83 -19.43 17.67
CA PHE A 29 13.96 -18.38 17.12
C PHE A 29 14.32 -17.94 15.70
N GLY A 30 15.25 -18.62 15.02
CA GLY A 30 15.64 -18.31 13.63
C GLY A 30 16.31 -16.93 13.46
N GLN A 31 16.92 -16.39 14.51
CA GLN A 31 17.69 -15.15 14.48
C GLN A 31 19.12 -15.40 13.98
N VAL A 32 19.87 -14.32 13.76
CA VAL A 32 21.27 -14.39 13.28
C VAL A 32 22.18 -14.95 14.38
N ARG A 33 22.50 -16.24 14.27
CA ARG A 33 23.34 -17.00 15.22
C ARG A 33 24.80 -16.52 15.30
N ARG A 34 25.40 -16.19 14.15
CA ARG A 34 26.83 -15.85 14.06
C ARG A 34 27.03 -14.36 14.34
N PRO A 35 28.08 -13.96 15.09
CA PRO A 35 28.40 -12.54 15.22
C PRO A 35 28.66 -11.98 13.83
N THR A 36 27.80 -11.05 13.42
CA THR A 36 27.75 -10.54 12.06
C THR A 36 28.02 -9.04 12.09
N SER A 37 28.71 -8.54 11.07
CA SER A 37 29.02 -7.10 10.97
C SER A 37 27.74 -6.25 10.90
N LYS A 38 27.82 -4.98 11.32
CA LYS A 38 26.70 -4.03 11.23
C LYS A 38 26.19 -3.87 9.79
N ASN A 39 27.10 -3.90 8.80
CA ASN A 39 26.76 -3.78 7.38
C ASN A 39 25.93 -4.98 6.90
N SER A 40 26.31 -6.20 7.28
CA SER A 40 25.58 -7.41 6.92
C SER A 40 24.21 -7.51 7.62
N LEU A 41 24.08 -6.99 8.84
CA LEU A 41 22.79 -6.90 9.54
C LEU A 41 21.79 -5.95 8.83
N ARG A 42 22.25 -5.01 8.00
CA ARG A 42 21.36 -4.16 7.19
C ARG A 42 20.49 -4.99 6.25
N VAL A 43 21.05 -6.03 5.63
CA VAL A 43 20.32 -6.92 4.70
C VAL A 43 19.24 -7.69 5.45
N VAL A 44 19.57 -8.21 6.63
CA VAL A 44 18.60 -8.90 7.50
C VAL A 44 17.45 -7.96 7.85
N ASN A 45 17.74 -6.72 8.23
CA ASN A 45 16.71 -5.71 8.54
C ASN A 45 15.88 -5.29 7.32
N MET A 46 16.50 -5.24 6.13
CA MET A 46 15.82 -4.91 4.89
C MET A 46 14.81 -6.00 4.50
N LEU A 47 15.18 -7.27 4.65
CA LEU A 47 14.32 -8.41 4.36
C LEU A 47 13.27 -8.68 5.45
N ALA A 48 13.59 -8.36 6.71
CA ALA A 48 12.64 -8.47 7.81
C ALA A 48 11.50 -7.45 7.73
N ARG A 49 11.70 -6.35 6.99
CA ARG A 49 10.70 -5.29 6.79
C ARG A 49 10.07 -5.44 5.42
N ARG A 50 8.81 -5.00 5.31
CA ARG A 50 8.15 -4.89 4.01
C ARG A 50 8.87 -3.83 3.14
N PRO A 51 9.15 -4.11 1.85
CA PRO A 51 9.77 -3.13 0.97
C PRO A 51 8.88 -1.90 0.83
N MET A 52 9.50 -0.75 0.55
CA MET A 52 8.79 0.52 0.52
C MET A 52 7.67 0.53 -0.53
N GLN A 53 7.94 -0.05 -1.69
CA GLN A 53 7.03 -0.10 -2.84
C GLN A 53 5.76 -0.88 -2.55
N ASP A 54 5.80 -1.88 -1.67
CA ASP A 54 4.65 -2.72 -1.36
C ASP A 54 3.87 -2.23 -0.13
N ARG A 55 4.28 -1.11 0.47
CA ARG A 55 3.58 -0.57 1.64
C ARG A 55 2.16 -0.17 1.22
N PRO A 56 1.12 -0.60 1.95
CA PRO A 56 -0.27 -0.32 1.57
C PRO A 56 -0.55 1.18 1.53
N GLU A 57 0.10 1.96 2.41
CA GLU A 57 0.04 3.42 2.45
C GLU A 57 0.49 4.07 1.14
N LEU A 58 1.47 3.47 0.44
CA LEU A 58 2.01 3.97 -0.82
C LEU A 58 1.25 3.40 -2.02
N VAL A 59 1.00 2.10 -2.04
CA VAL A 59 0.30 1.43 -3.15
C VAL A 59 -1.15 1.90 -3.27
N ARG A 60 -1.85 2.03 -2.14
CA ARG A 60 -3.27 2.39 -2.08
C ARG A 60 -3.48 3.86 -1.74
N TYR A 61 -2.54 4.71 -2.13
CA TYR A 61 -2.60 6.14 -1.83
C TYR A 61 -3.84 6.79 -2.46
N TYR A 62 -4.12 6.50 -3.73
CA TYR A 62 -5.37 6.90 -4.39
C TYR A 62 -6.41 5.78 -4.30
N PRO A 63 -7.68 6.10 -4.06
CA PRO A 63 -8.75 5.12 -4.11
C PRO A 63 -9.03 4.71 -5.56
N ALA A 64 -9.77 3.61 -5.74
CA ALA A 64 -10.17 3.10 -7.05
C ALA A 64 -11.26 3.96 -7.70
N HIS A 65 -10.88 5.14 -8.20
CA HIS A 65 -11.81 6.10 -8.80
C HIS A 65 -12.51 5.54 -10.04
N ASP A 66 -11.80 4.80 -10.89
CA ASP A 66 -12.39 4.21 -12.10
C ASP A 66 -13.51 3.21 -11.80
N GLU A 67 -13.31 2.37 -10.78
CA GLU A 67 -14.30 1.39 -10.34
C GLU A 67 -15.51 2.10 -9.72
N THR A 68 -15.25 3.09 -8.87
CA THR A 68 -16.30 3.89 -8.23
C THR A 68 -17.12 4.65 -9.26
N GLN A 69 -16.47 5.27 -10.24
CA GLN A 69 -17.14 6.01 -11.31
C GLN A 69 -18.01 5.08 -12.15
N LYS A 70 -17.47 3.94 -12.59
CA LYS A 70 -18.23 2.94 -13.36
C LYS A 70 -19.45 2.45 -12.59
N LEU A 71 -19.29 2.12 -11.31
CA LEU A 71 -20.39 1.70 -10.44
C LEU A 71 -21.48 2.77 -10.37
N MET A 72 -21.10 4.03 -10.11
CA MET A 72 -22.08 5.13 -9.99
C MET A 72 -22.77 5.44 -11.32
N THR A 73 -22.08 5.30 -12.46
CA THR A 73 -22.70 5.41 -13.78
C THR A 73 -23.72 4.29 -14.00
N GLN A 74 -23.38 3.04 -13.71
CA GLN A 74 -24.31 1.91 -13.83
C GLN A 74 -25.54 2.09 -12.93
N LEU A 75 -25.36 2.55 -11.69
CA LEU A 75 -26.48 2.84 -10.79
C LEU A 75 -27.38 3.96 -11.32
N ARG A 76 -26.82 4.95 -12.03
CA ARG A 76 -27.59 5.99 -12.73
C ARG A 76 -28.41 5.38 -13.87
N ASP A 77 -27.80 4.52 -14.67
CA ASP A 77 -28.48 3.87 -15.80
C ASP A 77 -29.63 2.97 -15.34
N TYR A 78 -29.48 2.31 -14.19
CA TYR A 78 -30.55 1.54 -13.55
C TYR A 78 -31.61 2.40 -12.84
N GLY A 79 -31.41 3.71 -12.73
CA GLY A 79 -32.30 4.62 -12.00
C GLY A 79 -32.22 4.51 -10.47
N LEU A 80 -31.24 3.78 -9.94
CA LEU A 80 -31.02 3.60 -8.49
C LEU A 80 -30.28 4.78 -7.86
N PHE A 81 -29.52 5.52 -8.66
CA PHE A 81 -28.76 6.68 -8.23
C PHE A 81 -29.02 7.89 -9.12
N ARG A 82 -29.24 9.06 -8.52
CA ARG A 82 -29.38 10.31 -9.27
C ARG A 82 -28.10 11.16 -9.17
N ASN A 83 -27.40 11.28 -10.29
CA ASN A 83 -26.20 12.10 -10.38
C ASN A 83 -26.51 13.51 -10.91
N GLN A 84 -26.77 14.45 -10.00
CA GLN A 84 -27.12 15.84 -10.35
C GLN A 84 -26.05 16.56 -11.19
N HIS A 85 -24.77 16.23 -10.98
CA HIS A 85 -23.67 16.84 -11.71
C HIS A 85 -23.64 16.41 -13.18
N GLU A 86 -23.87 15.12 -13.43
CA GLU A 86 -24.00 14.62 -14.82
C GLU A 86 -25.30 15.10 -15.47
N ASP A 87 -26.41 15.15 -14.72
CA ASP A 87 -27.68 15.73 -15.22
C ASP A 87 -27.49 17.18 -15.71
N PHE A 88 -26.73 17.99 -14.97
CA PHE A 88 -26.42 19.37 -15.36
C PHE A 88 -25.54 19.44 -16.62
N LYS A 89 -24.54 18.56 -16.73
CA LYS A 89 -23.69 18.50 -17.93
C LYS A 89 -24.51 18.12 -19.17
N ASP A 90 -25.40 17.14 -19.04
CA ASP A 90 -26.26 16.67 -20.14
C ASP A 90 -27.19 17.79 -20.62
N GLU A 91 -27.81 18.54 -19.70
CA GLU A 91 -28.67 19.66 -20.07
C GLU A 91 -27.86 20.80 -20.70
N MET A 92 -26.66 21.09 -20.19
CA MET A 92 -25.77 22.08 -20.80
C MET A 92 -25.31 21.68 -22.20
N GLU A 93 -25.09 20.39 -22.44
CA GLU A 93 -24.78 19.86 -23.77
C GLU A 93 -25.98 19.98 -24.70
N ARG A 94 -27.19 19.66 -24.24
CA ARG A 94 -28.45 19.85 -24.98
C ARG A 94 -28.62 21.29 -25.43
N LEU A 95 -28.43 22.26 -24.54
CA LEU A 95 -28.52 23.69 -24.86
C LEU A 95 -27.44 24.16 -25.84
N ARG A 96 -26.23 23.59 -25.77
CA ARG A 96 -25.15 23.89 -26.72
C ARG A 96 -25.48 23.39 -28.12
N LEU A 97 -26.08 22.22 -28.24
CA LEU A 97 -26.56 21.68 -29.52
C LEU A 97 -27.65 22.59 -30.12
N LEU A 98 -28.63 23.02 -29.32
CA LEU A 98 -29.68 23.94 -29.76
C LEU A 98 -29.12 25.31 -30.19
N ARG A 99 -28.03 25.77 -29.56
CA ARG A 99 -27.30 26.99 -29.97
C ARG A 99 -26.48 26.81 -31.27
N GLY A 100 -26.46 25.61 -31.85
CA GLY A 100 -25.63 25.29 -33.01
C GLY A 100 -24.12 25.28 -32.69
N LYS A 101 -23.75 25.07 -31.42
CA LYS A 101 -22.35 24.95 -30.97
C LYS A 101 -22.07 23.53 -30.47
N PRO A 102 -22.22 22.49 -31.32
CA PRO A 102 -21.91 21.12 -30.93
C PRO A 102 -20.43 20.99 -30.55
N ARG A 103 -20.12 20.02 -29.68
CA ARG A 103 -18.72 19.67 -29.42
C ARG A 103 -18.07 19.28 -30.75
N LYS A 104 -16.96 19.95 -31.07
CA LYS A 104 -16.16 19.64 -32.25
C LYS A 104 -15.66 18.20 -32.11
N GLN A 105 -16.13 17.31 -32.99
CA GLN A 105 -15.56 15.97 -33.09
C GLN A 105 -14.17 16.10 -33.70
N TRP A 106 -13.15 15.67 -32.96
CA TRP A 106 -11.80 15.55 -33.52
C TRP A 106 -11.79 14.36 -34.47
N ARG A 107 -11.92 14.61 -35.78
CA ARG A 107 -11.71 13.57 -36.80
C ARG A 107 -10.25 13.13 -36.74
N ARG A 108 -10.00 11.82 -36.61
CA ARG A 108 -8.67 11.21 -36.75
C ARG A 108 -8.51 10.79 -38.21
N PRO A 109 -7.86 11.60 -39.08
CA PRO A 109 -7.84 11.34 -40.52
C PRO A 109 -7.12 10.03 -40.91
N TRP A 110 -6.31 9.46 -40.02
CA TRP A 110 -5.50 8.27 -40.28
C TRP A 110 -6.22 6.93 -40.08
N LEU A 111 -7.50 6.94 -39.66
CA LEU A 111 -8.32 5.75 -39.35
C LEU A 111 -9.40 5.46 -40.41
N GLU A 112 -9.60 6.35 -41.38
CA GLU A 112 -10.45 6.09 -42.57
C GLU A 112 -9.55 5.48 -43.67
N LYS A 113 -9.49 4.14 -43.74
CA LYS A 113 -8.96 3.37 -44.88
C LYS A 113 -10.05 2.44 -45.41
#